data_AF-A0A954LDY1-F1
#
_entry.id   AF-A0A954LDY1-F1
#
_cell.length_a   1.000
_cell.length_b   1.000
_cell.length_c   1.000
_cell.angle_alpha   90.00
_cell.angle_beta   90.00
_cell.angle_gamma   90.00
#
_symmetry.space_group_name_H-M   'P 1'
#
loop_
_entity.id
_entity.type
_entity.pdbx_description
1 polymer ?
#
loop_
_entity_poly.entity_id
_entity_poly.type
_entity_poly.pdbx_seq_one_letter_code
_entity_poly.pdbx_strand_id
1 'polypeptide(L)'
;DRVAAAEALLPPAQQKLTEVQAGHRNAVAAQTAQQQKIDAAKAAVAAAEKVVADRKAAVAGEEQKLTAEKQNEQKLKDSLAALQKAVPELKKAAEKTSAASQMVPADEELKKLVEQLNAQVAARDADMKKNETDLQASTTAAGKLVESVNAMKQQLQTDEAAVPVAAKVVEAEVAALAPLQEATTTAEAAVAAAQTEVNRVNGLVARWKNYVALRDELANLVAAKKQRDEAQLASLELKATVDEKMQQLGEAQKTMQDAQAQVASTDKMIKDLTAQITTAEQQKTSQQTALTNHEKAVPMLLAAVEQAKAASAALPADEQIKATVSGLQTVAEAKTKDIESMKQEIAALDQTMQKAKAEMQTGSQQMAAAQEVMQKAAEMAKTLTAETAPLQEQATAAAAEFAKAEEQVRQAEAVVEARREQIRPTLQLTQS
;
A
#
# COMPACT_ATOMS: atom_id res chain seq x y z
N ASP A 1 61.17 3.73 24.47
CA ASP A 1 61.14 3.85 25.95
C ASP A 1 60.78 2.54 26.65
N ARG A 2 59.52 2.09 26.67
CA ARG A 2 59.15 0.80 27.33
C ARG A 2 59.09 -0.45 26.44
N VAL A 3 59.32 -0.32 25.12
CA VAL A 3 59.48 -1.46 24.20
C VAL A 3 60.96 -1.86 24.11
N ALA A 4 61.84 -0.90 23.76
CA ALA A 4 63.29 -1.09 23.64
C ALA A 4 64.02 -1.53 24.94
N ALA A 5 63.33 -1.55 26.08
CA ALA A 5 63.86 -2.05 27.35
C ALA A 5 63.93 -3.60 27.42
N ALA A 6 63.29 -4.32 26.49
CA ALA A 6 63.22 -5.78 26.49
C ALA A 6 64.37 -6.47 25.71
N GLU A 7 65.21 -5.73 25.00
CA GLU A 7 66.00 -6.26 23.87
C GLU A 7 67.47 -6.66 24.22
N ALA A 8 67.94 -6.38 25.44
CA ALA A 8 69.39 -6.26 25.72
C ALA A 8 70.09 -7.42 26.48
N LEU A 9 69.41 -8.50 26.86
CA LEU A 9 69.86 -9.42 27.93
C LEU A 9 70.56 -10.74 27.50
N LEU A 10 70.94 -10.91 26.22
CA LEU A 10 71.32 -12.21 25.65
C LEU A 10 72.79 -12.74 25.75
N PRO A 11 73.88 -11.94 25.60
CA PRO A 11 75.13 -12.52 25.07
C PRO A 11 75.97 -13.49 25.94
N PRO A 12 76.33 -13.21 27.21
CA PRO A 12 77.40 -13.97 27.89
C PRO A 12 77.08 -15.44 28.20
N ALA A 13 75.81 -15.83 28.17
CA ALA A 13 75.37 -17.21 28.34
C ALA A 13 75.84 -18.16 27.21
N GLN A 14 76.32 -17.61 26.09
CA GLN A 14 76.42 -18.32 24.81
C GLN A 14 77.77 -19.03 24.56
N GLN A 15 78.83 -18.79 25.34
CA GLN A 15 80.18 -19.30 25.01
C GLN A 15 80.56 -20.62 25.71
N LYS A 16 80.24 -20.78 27.00
CA LYS A 16 80.57 -22.02 27.76
C LYS A 16 79.76 -23.24 27.27
N LEU A 17 78.66 -22.94 26.57
CA LEU A 17 77.81 -23.83 25.78
C LEU A 17 78.57 -24.57 24.66
N THR A 18 79.67 -24.02 24.14
CA THR A 18 80.19 -24.37 22.79
C THR A 18 81.15 -25.58 22.73
N GLU A 19 81.90 -25.87 23.80
CA GLU A 19 82.92 -26.95 23.81
C GLU A 19 82.36 -28.32 24.23
N VAL A 20 81.52 -28.39 25.26
CA VAL A 20 80.89 -29.66 25.70
C VAL A 20 80.01 -30.23 24.59
N GLN A 21 79.40 -29.34 23.80
CA GLN A 21 78.75 -29.69 22.54
C GLN A 21 79.65 -30.43 21.53
N ALA A 22 80.98 -30.37 21.58
CA ALA A 22 81.83 -31.01 20.56
C ALA A 22 81.99 -32.53 20.75
N GLY A 23 82.24 -32.99 21.99
CA GLY A 23 82.27 -34.42 22.31
C GLY A 23 80.88 -35.06 22.15
N HIS A 24 79.87 -34.33 22.64
CA HIS A 24 78.45 -34.55 22.34
C HIS A 24 78.24 -34.72 20.82
N ARG A 25 78.56 -33.72 19.99
CA ARG A 25 78.37 -33.74 18.52
C ARG A 25 78.87 -35.02 17.84
N ASN A 26 79.95 -35.66 18.28
CA ASN A 26 80.48 -36.86 17.62
C ASN A 26 79.82 -38.18 18.05
N ALA A 27 79.66 -38.43 19.35
CA ALA A 27 78.93 -39.60 19.83
C ALA A 27 77.45 -39.52 19.42
N VAL A 28 76.89 -38.30 19.53
CA VAL A 28 75.59 -37.97 18.96
C VAL A 28 75.60 -38.15 17.45
N ALA A 29 76.59 -37.70 16.66
CA ALA A 29 76.57 -37.94 15.21
C ALA A 29 76.52 -39.43 14.81
N ALA A 30 77.22 -40.32 15.52
CA ALA A 30 77.20 -41.75 15.21
C ALA A 30 75.87 -42.42 15.59
N GLN A 31 75.36 -42.17 16.80
CA GLN A 31 74.02 -42.63 17.19
C GLN A 31 72.96 -41.99 16.29
N THR A 32 73.06 -40.68 16.03
CA THR A 32 72.18 -39.90 15.15
C THR A 32 72.23 -40.41 13.71
N ALA A 33 73.34 -40.93 13.19
CA ALA A 33 73.37 -41.46 11.82
C ALA A 33 72.54 -42.74 11.68
N GLN A 34 72.52 -43.62 12.69
CA GLN A 34 71.67 -44.83 12.67
C GLN A 34 70.25 -44.52 13.14
N GLN A 35 70.09 -43.72 14.19
CA GLN A 35 68.82 -43.15 14.63
C GLN A 35 68.15 -42.37 13.49
N GLN A 36 68.88 -41.66 12.62
CA GLN A 36 68.36 -41.03 11.39
C GLN A 36 67.84 -42.05 10.37
N LYS A 37 68.46 -43.23 10.22
CA LYS A 37 67.89 -44.29 9.35
C LYS A 37 66.62 -44.88 9.96
N ILE A 38 66.62 -45.08 11.27
CA ILE A 38 65.47 -45.62 12.00
C ILE A 38 64.33 -44.61 12.06
N ASP A 39 64.65 -43.32 12.19
CA ASP A 39 63.71 -42.21 12.15
C ASP A 39 63.26 -41.95 10.71
N ALA A 40 64.08 -42.20 9.69
CA ALA A 40 63.66 -42.20 8.29
C ALA A 40 62.75 -43.39 7.97
N ALA A 41 63.03 -44.60 8.50
CA ALA A 41 62.20 -45.78 8.34
C ALA A 41 60.88 -45.63 9.12
N LYS A 42 60.92 -45.11 10.35
CA LYS A 42 59.74 -44.75 11.15
C LYS A 42 58.99 -43.58 10.53
N ALA A 43 59.65 -42.61 9.92
CA ALA A 43 59.00 -41.55 9.15
C ALA A 43 58.40 -42.10 7.84
N ALA A 44 58.96 -43.14 7.23
CA ALA A 44 58.35 -43.83 6.09
C ALA A 44 57.10 -44.62 6.50
N VAL A 45 57.13 -45.32 7.64
CA VAL A 45 55.94 -45.96 8.23
C VAL A 45 54.91 -44.92 8.64
N ALA A 46 55.28 -43.91 9.42
CA ALA A 46 54.39 -42.83 9.83
C ALA A 46 53.87 -42.00 8.64
N ALA A 47 54.62 -41.89 7.54
CA ALA A 47 54.13 -41.30 6.30
C ALA A 47 53.14 -42.23 5.57
N ALA A 48 53.35 -43.55 5.57
CA ALA A 48 52.38 -44.49 5.01
C ALA A 48 51.08 -44.56 5.86
N GLU A 49 51.21 -44.61 7.19
CA GLU A 49 50.09 -44.51 8.14
C GLU A 49 49.37 -43.17 8.01
N LYS A 50 50.12 -42.07 7.87
CA LYS A 50 49.54 -40.75 7.59
C LYS A 50 48.84 -40.72 6.23
N VAL A 51 49.41 -41.30 5.17
CA VAL A 51 48.74 -41.40 3.86
C VAL A 51 47.43 -42.16 4.01
N VAL A 52 47.40 -43.29 4.72
CA VAL A 52 46.16 -44.04 5.01
C VAL A 52 45.17 -43.22 5.86
N ALA A 53 45.64 -42.46 6.85
CA ALA A 53 44.79 -41.60 7.69
C ALA A 53 44.20 -40.41 6.90
N ASP A 54 45.02 -39.71 6.13
CA ASP A 54 44.64 -38.62 5.23
C ASP A 54 43.67 -39.15 4.14
N ARG A 55 43.89 -40.38 3.63
CA ARG A 55 42.98 -41.04 2.66
C ARG A 55 41.64 -41.42 3.30
N LYS A 56 41.63 -41.92 4.53
CA LYS A 56 40.40 -42.21 5.29
C LYS A 56 39.60 -40.93 5.57
N ALA A 57 40.29 -39.85 5.94
CA ALA A 57 39.67 -38.53 6.10
C ALA A 57 39.10 -38.00 4.77
N ALA A 58 39.82 -38.18 3.65
CA ALA A 58 39.36 -37.80 2.33
C ALA A 58 38.11 -38.59 1.89
N VAL A 59 38.09 -39.92 2.07
CA VAL A 59 36.91 -40.76 1.79
C VAL A 59 35.72 -40.32 2.63
N ALA A 60 35.90 -40.14 3.94
CA ALA A 60 34.82 -39.69 4.83
C ALA A 60 34.28 -38.30 4.44
N GLY A 61 35.16 -37.37 4.03
CA GLY A 61 34.76 -36.05 3.53
C GLY A 61 33.99 -36.11 2.21
N GLU A 62 34.37 -37.00 1.29
CA GLU A 62 33.67 -37.20 0.02
C GLU A 62 32.31 -37.90 0.22
N GLU A 63 32.21 -38.85 1.16
CA GLU A 63 30.94 -39.47 1.58
C GLU A 63 29.99 -38.47 2.27
N GLN A 64 30.52 -37.50 3.03
CA GLN A 64 29.72 -36.38 3.56
C GLN A 64 29.18 -35.49 2.43
N LYS A 65 29.98 -35.16 1.42
CA LYS A 65 29.50 -34.43 0.22
C LYS A 65 28.41 -35.22 -0.52
N LEU A 66 28.62 -36.52 -0.76
CA LEU A 66 27.62 -37.38 -1.40
C LEU A 66 26.31 -37.45 -0.60
N THR A 67 26.40 -37.46 0.73
CA THR A 67 25.22 -37.43 1.61
C THR A 67 24.49 -36.09 1.53
N ALA A 68 25.22 -34.97 1.52
CA ALA A 68 24.65 -33.64 1.35
C ALA A 68 24.01 -33.46 -0.04
N GLU A 69 24.65 -33.97 -1.11
CA GLU A 69 24.11 -33.88 -2.47
C GLU A 69 22.85 -34.74 -2.64
N LYS A 70 22.78 -35.94 -2.04
CA LYS A 70 21.52 -36.72 -2.03
C LYS A 70 20.40 -36.06 -1.24
N GLN A 71 20.72 -35.31 -0.18
CA GLN A 71 19.73 -34.48 0.52
C GLN A 71 19.29 -33.27 -0.32
N ASN A 72 20.18 -32.73 -1.16
CA ASN A 72 19.86 -31.66 -2.13
C ASN A 72 18.94 -32.20 -3.25
N GLU A 73 19.30 -33.33 -3.85
CA GLU A 73 18.52 -34.06 -4.87
C GLU A 73 17.09 -34.35 -4.37
N GLN A 74 16.94 -34.82 -3.13
CA GLN A 74 15.62 -35.07 -2.54
C GLN A 74 14.82 -33.77 -2.32
N LYS A 75 15.43 -32.71 -1.78
CA LYS A 75 14.76 -31.40 -1.62
C LYS A 75 14.30 -30.82 -2.95
N LEU A 76 15.09 -31.00 -4.02
CA LEU A 76 14.73 -30.58 -5.37
C LEU A 76 13.56 -31.40 -5.92
N LYS A 77 13.52 -32.72 -5.71
CA LYS A 77 12.38 -33.58 -6.04
C LYS A 77 11.10 -33.19 -5.29
N ASP A 78 11.19 -32.97 -3.99
CA ASP A 78 10.05 -32.59 -3.15
C ASP A 78 9.50 -31.21 -3.57
N SER A 79 10.39 -30.24 -3.83
CA SER A 79 10.05 -28.91 -4.31
C SER A 79 9.44 -28.93 -5.71
N LEU A 80 9.98 -29.75 -6.63
CA LEU A 80 9.42 -29.94 -7.97
C LEU A 80 8.01 -30.56 -7.92
N ALA A 81 7.79 -31.59 -7.09
CA ALA A 81 6.48 -32.21 -6.88
C ALA A 81 5.46 -31.27 -6.22
N ALA A 82 5.92 -30.29 -5.44
CA ALA A 82 5.09 -29.21 -4.91
C ALA A 82 4.71 -28.18 -5.99
N LEU A 83 5.69 -27.70 -6.77
CA LEU A 83 5.48 -26.76 -7.87
C LEU A 83 4.54 -27.32 -8.95
N GLN A 84 4.71 -28.59 -9.33
CA GLN A 84 3.84 -29.29 -10.29
C GLN A 84 2.38 -29.39 -9.83
N LYS A 85 2.09 -29.31 -8.52
CA LYS A 85 0.73 -29.22 -7.97
C LYS A 85 0.23 -27.78 -7.88
N ALA A 86 1.10 -26.84 -7.51
CA ALA A 86 0.71 -25.44 -7.29
C ALA A 86 0.47 -24.67 -8.60
N VAL A 87 1.36 -24.82 -9.59
CA VAL A 87 1.32 -24.05 -10.85
C VAL A 87 0.00 -24.20 -11.62
N PRO A 88 -0.58 -25.41 -11.78
CA PRO A 88 -1.90 -25.55 -12.42
C PRO A 88 -3.03 -24.84 -11.67
N GLU A 89 -3.02 -24.87 -10.33
CA GLU A 89 -4.07 -24.22 -9.54
C GLU A 89 -3.91 -22.69 -9.52
N LEU A 90 -2.68 -22.17 -9.54
CA LEU A 90 -2.43 -20.73 -9.77
C LEU A 90 -2.92 -20.26 -11.14
N LYS A 91 -2.71 -21.06 -12.21
CA LYS A 91 -3.23 -20.75 -13.55
C LYS A 91 -4.76 -20.71 -13.56
N LYS A 92 -5.41 -21.72 -12.98
CA LYS A 92 -6.87 -21.76 -12.81
C LYS A 92 -7.43 -20.67 -11.90
N ALA A 93 -6.63 -20.11 -10.98
CA ALA A 93 -6.98 -18.94 -10.18
C ALA A 93 -6.87 -17.66 -11.04
N ALA A 94 -5.74 -17.46 -11.73
CA ALA A 94 -5.50 -16.33 -12.63
C ALA A 94 -6.59 -16.21 -13.72
N GLU A 95 -6.96 -17.32 -14.36
CA GLU A 95 -8.03 -17.40 -15.35
C GLU A 95 -9.39 -16.93 -14.79
N LYS A 96 -9.79 -17.45 -13.62
CA LYS A 96 -11.08 -17.10 -13.00
C LYS A 96 -11.12 -15.66 -12.50
N THR A 97 -10.05 -15.19 -11.86
CA THR A 97 -9.92 -13.79 -11.43
C THR A 97 -9.90 -12.83 -12.61
N SER A 98 -9.23 -13.19 -13.71
CA SER A 98 -9.20 -12.39 -14.95
C SER A 98 -10.59 -12.30 -15.60
N ALA A 99 -11.29 -13.44 -15.73
CA ALA A 99 -12.64 -13.45 -16.27
C ALA A 99 -13.63 -12.69 -15.36
N ALA A 100 -13.51 -12.79 -14.03
CA ALA A 100 -14.28 -11.97 -13.09
C ALA A 100 -13.98 -10.46 -13.24
N SER A 101 -12.70 -10.10 -13.42
CA SER A 101 -12.27 -8.71 -13.68
C SER A 101 -12.86 -8.13 -14.96
N GLN A 102 -13.04 -8.95 -16.00
CA GLN A 102 -13.72 -8.54 -17.24
C GLN A 102 -15.23 -8.27 -17.03
N MET A 103 -15.86 -8.87 -16.02
CA MET A 103 -17.26 -8.57 -15.66
C MET A 103 -17.40 -7.28 -14.84
N VAL A 104 -16.39 -6.97 -14.02
CA VAL A 104 -16.33 -5.77 -13.17
C VAL A 104 -15.11 -4.90 -13.54
N PRO A 105 -15.05 -4.34 -14.76
CA PRO A 105 -13.85 -3.70 -15.31
C PRO A 105 -13.49 -2.36 -14.68
N ALA A 106 -14.29 -1.85 -13.74
CA ALA A 106 -14.00 -0.67 -12.93
C ALA A 106 -13.27 -1.00 -11.62
N ASP A 107 -13.08 -2.28 -11.28
CA ASP A 107 -12.43 -2.65 -10.02
C ASP A 107 -10.90 -2.72 -10.14
N GLU A 108 -10.24 -1.75 -9.53
CA GLU A 108 -8.79 -1.60 -9.54
C GLU A 108 -8.05 -2.47 -8.51
N GLU A 109 -8.74 -3.10 -7.54
CA GLU A 109 -8.10 -4.07 -6.63
C GLU A 109 -8.08 -5.44 -7.27
N LEU A 110 -9.19 -5.82 -7.91
CA LEU A 110 -9.33 -7.03 -8.69
C LEU A 110 -8.33 -7.08 -9.86
N LYS A 111 -8.11 -5.96 -10.57
CA LYS A 111 -7.05 -5.87 -11.60
C LYS A 111 -5.65 -6.15 -11.03
N LYS A 112 -5.30 -5.55 -9.88
CA LYS A 112 -4.00 -5.81 -9.21
C LYS A 112 -3.87 -7.28 -8.80
N LEU A 113 -4.95 -7.93 -8.39
CA LEU A 113 -4.95 -9.37 -8.09
C LEU A 113 -4.76 -10.24 -9.35
N VAL A 114 -5.28 -9.85 -10.51
CA VAL A 114 -4.97 -10.49 -11.81
C VAL A 114 -3.49 -10.35 -12.15
N GLU A 115 -2.92 -9.15 -12.01
CA GLU A 115 -1.49 -8.90 -12.26
C GLU A 115 -0.59 -9.71 -11.31
N GLN A 116 -0.92 -9.75 -10.00
CA GLN A 116 -0.19 -10.53 -9.00
C GLN A 116 -0.27 -12.04 -9.27
N LEU A 117 -1.45 -12.58 -9.61
CA LEU A 117 -1.62 -13.98 -9.98
C LEU A 117 -0.81 -14.35 -11.22
N ASN A 118 -0.85 -13.52 -12.26
CA ASN A 118 -0.06 -13.75 -13.48
C ASN A 118 1.46 -13.69 -13.21
N ALA A 119 1.90 -12.77 -12.35
CA ALA A 119 3.30 -12.69 -11.92
C ALA A 119 3.72 -13.94 -11.11
N GLN A 120 2.87 -14.44 -10.21
CA GLN A 120 3.12 -15.67 -9.45
C GLN A 120 3.15 -16.90 -10.35
N VAL A 121 2.22 -17.02 -11.31
CA VAL A 121 2.23 -18.07 -12.33
C VAL A 121 3.57 -18.07 -13.08
N ALA A 122 4.00 -16.92 -13.60
CA ALA A 122 5.25 -16.80 -14.35
C ALA A 122 6.48 -17.11 -13.50
N ALA A 123 6.52 -16.66 -12.24
CA ALA A 123 7.60 -16.93 -11.31
C ALA A 123 7.70 -18.43 -10.97
N ARG A 124 6.59 -19.06 -10.59
CA ARG A 124 6.57 -20.49 -10.22
C ARG A 124 6.77 -21.42 -11.43
N ASP A 125 6.35 -21.04 -12.64
CA ASP A 125 6.74 -21.72 -13.90
C ASP A 125 8.26 -21.65 -14.16
N ALA A 126 8.90 -20.52 -13.82
CA ALA A 126 10.35 -20.36 -13.97
C ALA A 126 11.12 -21.16 -12.90
N ASP A 127 10.67 -21.13 -11.64
CA ASP A 127 11.23 -21.93 -10.55
C ASP A 127 11.12 -23.44 -10.83
N MET A 128 10.01 -23.88 -11.43
CA MET A 128 9.83 -25.29 -11.83
C MET A 128 10.89 -25.74 -12.84
N LYS A 129 11.09 -24.97 -13.93
CA LYS A 129 12.13 -25.24 -14.95
C LYS A 129 13.54 -25.16 -14.38
N LYS A 130 13.77 -24.22 -13.44
CA LYS A 130 15.04 -24.10 -12.73
C LYS A 130 15.30 -25.34 -11.86
N ASN A 131 14.32 -25.80 -11.08
CA ASN A 131 14.45 -26.99 -10.25
C ASN A 131 14.63 -28.28 -11.09
N GLU A 132 14.00 -28.39 -12.27
CA GLU A 132 14.26 -29.48 -13.22
C GLU A 132 15.73 -29.49 -13.68
N THR A 133 16.27 -28.32 -14.01
CA THR A 133 17.68 -28.14 -14.42
C THR A 133 18.65 -28.43 -13.28
N ASP A 134 18.40 -27.88 -12.10
CA ASP A 134 19.21 -28.08 -10.90
C ASP A 134 19.17 -29.54 -10.43
N LEU A 135 18.03 -30.23 -10.56
CA LEU A 135 17.90 -31.65 -10.25
C LEU A 135 18.71 -32.52 -11.21
N GLN A 136 18.73 -32.20 -12.51
CA GLN A 136 19.59 -32.87 -13.49
C GLN A 136 21.08 -32.67 -13.17
N ALA A 137 21.47 -31.45 -12.79
CA ALA A 137 22.84 -31.14 -12.37
C ALA A 137 23.23 -31.87 -11.07
N SER A 138 22.37 -31.85 -10.05
CA SER A 138 22.53 -32.54 -8.77
C SER A 138 22.67 -34.06 -8.96
N THR A 139 21.79 -34.68 -9.77
CA THR A 139 21.87 -36.11 -10.12
C THR A 139 23.21 -36.44 -10.80
N THR A 140 23.69 -35.57 -11.68
CA THR A 140 24.99 -35.73 -12.37
C THR A 140 26.18 -35.57 -11.40
N ALA A 141 26.09 -34.65 -10.43
CA ALA A 141 27.09 -34.46 -9.39
C ALA A 141 27.14 -35.66 -8.42
N ALA A 142 25.98 -36.16 -7.99
CA ALA A 142 25.86 -37.36 -7.16
C ALA A 142 26.46 -38.59 -7.84
N GLY A 143 26.25 -38.77 -9.16
CA GLY A 143 26.90 -39.82 -9.94
C GLY A 143 28.44 -39.74 -9.89
N LYS A 144 29.01 -38.56 -10.17
CA LYS A 144 30.46 -38.33 -10.09
C LYS A 144 31.02 -38.53 -8.67
N LEU A 145 30.27 -38.17 -7.63
CA LEU A 145 30.66 -38.41 -6.24
C LEU A 145 30.64 -39.91 -5.88
N VAL A 146 29.71 -40.70 -6.44
CA VAL A 146 29.73 -42.17 -6.29
C VAL A 146 30.96 -42.77 -6.97
N GLU A 147 31.29 -42.33 -8.19
CA GLU A 147 32.51 -42.76 -8.90
C GLU A 147 33.78 -42.38 -8.12
N SER A 148 33.85 -41.14 -7.62
CA SER A 148 34.94 -40.62 -6.78
C SER A 148 35.15 -41.46 -5.51
N VAL A 149 34.10 -41.69 -4.72
CA VAL A 149 34.13 -42.49 -3.49
C VAL A 149 34.56 -43.93 -3.78
N ASN A 150 34.07 -44.55 -4.86
CA ASN A 150 34.45 -45.91 -5.24
C ASN A 150 35.94 -46.01 -5.62
N ALA A 151 36.45 -45.07 -6.42
CA ALA A 151 37.86 -45.02 -6.78
C ALA A 151 38.77 -44.75 -5.58
N MET A 152 38.39 -43.83 -4.68
CA MET A 152 39.14 -43.57 -3.45
C MET A 152 39.17 -44.79 -2.51
N LYS A 153 38.10 -45.58 -2.45
CA LYS A 153 38.06 -46.83 -1.66
C LYS A 153 38.97 -47.93 -2.23
N GLN A 154 39.04 -48.08 -3.55
CA GLN A 154 39.98 -49.00 -4.19
C GLN A 154 41.44 -48.58 -3.95
N GLN A 155 41.73 -47.27 -4.01
CA GLN A 155 43.06 -46.76 -3.67
C GLN A 155 43.38 -46.97 -2.17
N LEU A 156 42.42 -46.72 -1.27
CA LEU A 156 42.61 -46.96 0.17
C LEU A 156 42.98 -48.41 0.47
N GLN A 157 42.34 -49.40 -0.18
CA GLN A 157 42.69 -50.82 -0.04
C GLN A 157 44.14 -51.11 -0.50
N THR A 158 44.64 -50.36 -1.48
CA THR A 158 46.02 -50.46 -1.97
C THR A 158 47.01 -49.81 -0.99
N ASP A 159 46.66 -48.63 -0.47
CA ASP A 159 47.48 -47.87 0.49
C ASP A 159 47.58 -48.62 1.85
N GLU A 160 46.48 -49.23 2.32
CA GLU A 160 46.45 -50.06 3.54
C GLU A 160 47.33 -51.31 3.43
N ALA A 161 47.45 -51.90 2.24
CA ALA A 161 48.33 -53.06 1.99
C ALA A 161 49.82 -52.71 2.03
N ALA A 162 50.20 -51.43 1.88
CA ALA A 162 51.60 -50.99 1.87
C ALA A 162 52.18 -50.80 3.29
N VAL A 163 51.36 -50.42 4.27
CA VAL A 163 51.80 -50.21 5.68
C VAL A 163 52.54 -51.43 6.28
N PRO A 164 52.04 -52.68 6.20
CA PRO A 164 52.75 -53.85 6.73
C PRO A 164 54.01 -54.23 5.94
N VAL A 165 54.24 -53.66 4.75
CA VAL A 165 55.50 -53.81 4.00
C VAL A 165 56.54 -52.83 4.55
N ALA A 166 56.14 -51.58 4.81
CA ALA A 166 57.01 -50.57 5.43
C ALA A 166 57.40 -50.93 6.87
N ALA A 167 56.47 -51.48 7.67
CA ALA A 167 56.71 -51.86 9.07
C ALA A 167 57.91 -52.82 9.24
N LYS A 168 58.08 -53.78 8.32
CA LYS A 168 59.19 -54.75 8.33
C LYS A 168 60.57 -54.11 8.14
N VAL A 169 60.64 -52.92 7.53
CA VAL A 169 61.89 -52.16 7.42
C VAL A 169 62.27 -51.54 8.77
N VAL A 170 61.28 -51.08 9.55
CA VAL A 170 61.49 -50.58 10.91
C VAL A 170 61.92 -51.71 11.86
N GLU A 171 61.34 -52.90 11.75
CA GLU A 171 61.77 -54.07 12.53
C GLU A 171 63.26 -54.39 12.30
N ALA A 172 63.72 -54.36 11.04
CA ALA A 172 65.11 -54.60 10.69
C ALA A 172 66.07 -53.50 11.18
N GLU A 173 65.73 -52.22 11.00
CA GLU A 173 66.61 -51.11 11.40
C GLU A 173 66.61 -50.87 12.92
N VAL A 174 65.48 -51.09 13.63
CA VAL A 174 65.42 -50.95 15.10
C VAL A 174 66.29 -52.00 15.81
N ALA A 175 66.42 -53.21 15.25
CA ALA A 175 67.35 -54.22 15.76
C ALA A 175 68.82 -53.74 15.75
N ALA A 176 69.18 -52.75 14.91
CA ALA A 176 70.50 -52.14 14.86
C ALA A 176 70.67 -50.89 15.76
N LEU A 177 69.62 -50.45 16.48
CA LEU A 177 69.68 -49.25 17.35
C LEU A 177 70.32 -49.51 18.71
N ALA A 178 70.06 -50.68 19.29
CA ALA A 178 70.40 -51.01 20.67
C ALA A 178 71.88 -50.71 21.06
N PRO A 179 72.90 -51.08 20.26
CA PRO A 179 74.31 -50.81 20.62
C PRO A 179 74.75 -49.35 20.45
N LEU A 180 73.85 -48.44 20.06
CA LEU A 180 74.15 -47.02 19.88
C LEU A 180 73.43 -46.11 20.88
N GLN A 181 72.24 -46.47 21.37
CA GLN A 181 71.48 -45.60 22.29
C GLN A 181 72.15 -45.34 23.64
N GLU A 182 73.11 -46.18 24.03
CA GLU A 182 73.94 -46.02 25.24
C GLU A 182 74.90 -44.81 25.17
N ALA A 183 75.09 -44.20 23.99
CA ALA A 183 76.13 -43.18 23.76
C ALA A 183 75.68 -41.71 23.93
N THR A 184 74.43 -41.34 23.61
CA THR A 184 73.96 -39.93 23.57
C THR A 184 73.40 -39.42 24.89
N THR A 185 72.72 -40.26 25.68
CA THR A 185 72.01 -39.82 26.90
C THR A 185 72.92 -39.12 27.92
N THR A 186 74.22 -39.42 27.85
CA THR A 186 75.33 -38.81 28.59
C THR A 186 75.54 -37.31 28.32
N ALA A 187 74.87 -36.71 27.32
CA ALA A 187 75.29 -35.41 26.76
C ALA A 187 74.24 -34.27 26.74
N GLU A 188 72.94 -34.55 26.58
CA GLU A 188 71.97 -33.53 26.13
C GLU A 188 71.44 -32.56 27.21
N ALA A 189 71.70 -32.83 28.50
CA ALA A 189 71.12 -32.13 29.65
C ALA A 189 71.55 -30.64 29.86
N ALA A 190 72.12 -29.98 28.85
CA ALA A 190 72.93 -28.76 29.00
C ALA A 190 72.36 -27.46 28.39
N VAL A 191 71.17 -27.46 27.77
CA VAL A 191 70.78 -26.39 26.80
C VAL A 191 69.48 -25.62 27.11
N ALA A 192 68.47 -26.23 27.73
CA ALA A 192 67.06 -25.80 27.59
C ALA A 192 66.57 -24.54 28.38
N ALA A 193 67.46 -23.72 28.97
CA ALA A 193 67.08 -22.63 29.89
C ALA A 193 66.56 -21.36 29.18
N ALA A 194 65.39 -21.49 28.52
CA ALA A 194 64.91 -20.67 27.40
C ALA A 194 64.16 -19.35 27.73
N GLN A 195 63.48 -18.79 26.71
CA GLN A 195 63.16 -17.36 26.53
C GLN A 195 61.76 -17.18 25.91
N THR A 196 60.77 -16.67 26.67
CA THR A 196 59.32 -16.86 26.34
C THR A 196 58.40 -15.63 26.72
N GLU A 197 58.20 -14.53 25.92
CA GLU A 197 57.87 -13.17 26.52
C GLU A 197 56.72 -12.05 26.07
N VAL A 198 55.75 -11.92 25.06
CA VAL A 198 54.84 -10.62 24.82
C VAL A 198 53.39 -10.56 24.03
N ASN A 199 52.33 -9.64 24.26
CA ASN A 199 51.10 -9.27 23.34
C ASN A 199 49.91 -8.13 23.58
N ARG A 200 49.14 -7.60 22.51
CA ARG A 200 47.62 -7.14 22.29
C ARG A 200 46.87 -5.69 22.53
N VAL A 201 45.83 -5.19 21.69
CA VAL A 201 44.91 -3.89 21.82
C VAL A 201 43.59 -3.63 20.85
N ASN A 202 42.56 -2.68 21.05
CA ASN A 202 41.33 -2.26 20.15
C ASN A 202 40.39 -0.91 20.43
N GLY A 203 39.26 -0.52 19.68
CA GLY A 203 38.24 0.67 19.88
C GLY A 203 37.03 1.09 18.84
N LEU A 204 36.12 2.17 19.01
CA LEU A 204 35.08 2.99 18.11
C LEU A 204 33.54 3.27 18.63
N VAL A 205 32.43 4.04 18.21
CA VAL A 205 31.86 5.20 17.29
C VAL A 205 30.29 5.71 17.53
N ALA A 206 29.65 6.84 16.94
CA ALA A 206 28.20 7.42 17.19
C ALA A 206 27.37 8.38 16.11
N ARG A 207 26.08 8.94 16.29
CA ARG A 207 25.14 9.82 15.35
C ARG A 207 23.79 10.62 15.87
N TRP A 208 22.93 11.39 15.06
CA TRP A 208 21.82 12.46 15.45
C TRP A 208 20.48 12.81 14.55
N LYS A 209 19.47 13.76 14.87
CA LYS A 209 18.12 14.16 14.14
C LYS A 209 17.22 15.49 14.53
N ASN A 210 16.20 16.09 13.75
CA ASN A 210 15.11 17.19 14.06
C ASN A 210 13.84 17.38 13.01
N TYR A 211 12.78 18.31 12.78
CA TYR A 211 12.01 19.59 13.28
C TYR A 211 10.60 20.06 12.51
N VAL A 212 9.79 21.18 12.84
CA VAL A 212 8.77 22.13 12.04
C VAL A 212 7.14 22.28 12.25
N ALA A 213 6.39 23.48 12.09
CA ALA A 213 4.83 23.76 12.05
C ALA A 213 4.14 25.24 11.75
N LEU A 214 2.75 25.45 11.55
CA LEU A 214 1.73 26.66 11.80
C LEU A 214 0.87 27.55 10.69
N ARG A 215 -0.46 28.08 10.86
CA ARG A 215 -1.35 29.03 9.93
C ARG A 215 -2.86 29.63 10.29
N ASP A 216 -3.41 30.79 9.69
CA ASP A 216 -4.82 31.44 9.27
C ASP A 216 -6.05 32.20 10.07
N GLU A 217 -6.91 33.16 9.46
CA GLU A 217 -8.19 33.93 9.99
C GLU A 217 -9.16 34.93 9.09
N LEU A 218 -10.32 35.52 9.60
CA LEU A 218 -11.13 36.86 9.36
C LEU A 218 -12.45 37.13 8.44
N ALA A 219 -13.51 37.92 8.87
CA ALA A 219 -14.45 38.91 8.12
C ALA A 219 -15.80 39.42 8.83
N ASN A 220 -16.46 40.58 8.45
CA ASN A 220 -17.75 41.14 9.03
C ASN A 220 -18.48 42.34 8.24
N LEU A 221 -19.63 42.89 8.74
CA LEU A 221 -20.24 44.29 8.59
C LEU A 221 -21.59 44.56 7.79
N VAL A 222 -22.33 45.63 8.21
CA VAL A 222 -23.44 46.43 7.58
C VAL A 222 -24.87 45.80 7.48
N ALA A 223 -25.99 46.29 8.05
CA ALA A 223 -26.42 47.46 8.86
C ALA A 223 -27.30 48.57 8.19
N ALA A 224 -26.74 49.47 7.36
CA ALA A 224 -27.22 50.87 7.24
C ALA A 224 -28.53 51.18 6.45
N LYS A 225 -29.46 50.24 6.23
CA LYS A 225 -30.58 50.40 5.25
C LYS A 225 -31.93 50.91 5.80
N LYS A 226 -32.02 51.31 7.07
CA LYS A 226 -33.26 51.23 7.88
C LYS A 226 -34.13 52.51 8.00
N GLN A 227 -33.97 53.52 7.12
CA GLN A 227 -34.59 54.85 7.36
C GLN A 227 -35.25 55.52 6.14
N ARG A 228 -35.51 54.75 5.09
CA ARG A 228 -36.43 55.09 3.99
C ARG A 228 -37.91 54.99 4.45
N ASP A 229 -38.16 54.18 5.47
CA ASP A 229 -39.39 53.39 5.60
C ASP A 229 -40.60 54.18 6.15
N GLU A 230 -40.41 55.41 6.63
CA GLU A 230 -41.42 56.16 7.41
C GLU A 230 -42.14 57.24 6.59
N ALA A 231 -41.50 57.82 5.56
CA ALA A 231 -42.12 58.80 4.65
C ALA A 231 -43.23 58.19 3.77
N GLN A 232 -43.37 56.86 3.79
CA GLN A 232 -44.30 56.08 2.99
C GLN A 232 -45.77 56.25 3.45
N LEU A 233 -46.02 56.50 4.74
CA LEU A 233 -47.27 56.08 5.38
C LEU A 233 -48.54 56.84 4.93
N ALA A 234 -48.49 58.17 4.74
CA ALA A 234 -49.69 58.97 4.48
C ALA A 234 -50.14 58.96 3.01
N SER A 235 -49.22 58.71 2.07
CA SER A 235 -49.56 58.49 0.66
C SER A 235 -50.36 57.19 0.47
N LEU A 236 -50.30 56.27 1.44
CA LEU A 236 -50.97 54.96 1.32
C LEU A 236 -52.49 55.03 1.50
N GLU A 237 -53.08 55.94 2.28
CA GLU A 237 -54.46 55.70 2.78
C GLU A 237 -55.60 56.03 1.81
N LEU A 238 -55.59 57.17 1.13
CA LEU A 238 -56.59 57.42 0.06
C LEU A 238 -56.25 56.64 -1.22
N LYS A 239 -54.95 56.39 -1.41
CA LYS A 239 -54.48 55.40 -2.37
C LYS A 239 -55.05 54.02 -2.03
N ALA A 240 -55.18 53.64 -0.75
CA ALA A 240 -55.61 52.31 -0.32
C ALA A 240 -57.03 51.93 -0.73
N THR A 241 -57.95 52.86 -1.06
CA THR A 241 -59.31 52.50 -1.51
C THR A 241 -59.42 52.41 -3.04
N VAL A 242 -58.69 53.26 -3.76
CA VAL A 242 -58.54 53.12 -5.23
C VAL A 242 -57.68 51.92 -5.54
N ASP A 243 -56.62 51.71 -4.75
CA ASP A 243 -55.94 50.43 -4.61
C ASP A 243 -56.98 49.38 -4.22
N GLU A 244 -57.74 49.40 -3.11
CA GLU A 244 -58.70 48.32 -2.75
C GLU A 244 -59.58 47.84 -3.93
N LYS A 245 -60.00 48.71 -4.86
CA LYS A 245 -60.65 48.28 -6.12
C LYS A 245 -59.71 47.92 -7.27
N MET A 246 -58.57 48.58 -7.46
CA MET A 246 -57.46 48.13 -8.32
C MET A 246 -56.65 46.95 -7.73
N GLN A 247 -57.01 46.50 -6.54
CA GLN A 247 -56.45 45.44 -5.69
C GLN A 247 -57.51 44.36 -5.52
N GLN A 248 -58.81 44.60 -5.71
CA GLN A 248 -59.78 43.55 -6.03
C GLN A 248 -59.68 43.18 -7.52
N LEU A 249 -59.57 44.15 -8.43
CA LEU A 249 -59.14 43.90 -9.81
C LEU A 249 -57.72 43.34 -9.83
N GLY A 250 -56.85 43.88 -8.97
CA GLY A 250 -55.46 43.45 -8.80
C GLY A 250 -55.36 42.08 -8.14
N GLU A 251 -56.27 41.66 -7.28
CA GLU A 251 -56.38 40.33 -6.67
C GLU A 251 -57.08 39.37 -7.63
N ALA A 252 -57.93 39.82 -8.55
CA ALA A 252 -58.42 39.00 -9.65
C ALA A 252 -57.31 38.75 -10.68
N GLN A 253 -56.59 39.80 -11.10
CA GLN A 253 -55.43 39.71 -11.99
C GLN A 253 -54.24 39.02 -11.32
N LYS A 254 -54.04 39.18 -10.01
CA LYS A 254 -53.05 38.46 -9.21
C LYS A 254 -53.50 37.04 -8.90
N THR A 255 -54.77 36.75 -8.64
CA THR A 255 -55.24 35.34 -8.58
C THR A 255 -55.05 34.68 -9.94
N MET A 256 -55.24 35.42 -11.05
CA MET A 256 -54.94 34.93 -12.39
C MET A 256 -53.43 34.77 -12.63
N GLN A 257 -52.57 35.71 -12.20
CA GLN A 257 -51.10 35.60 -12.31
C GLN A 257 -50.51 34.56 -11.37
N ASP A 258 -50.99 34.46 -10.12
CA ASP A 258 -50.59 33.47 -9.12
C ASP A 258 -51.09 32.09 -9.54
N ALA A 259 -52.30 31.95 -10.14
CA ALA A 259 -52.75 30.71 -10.74
C ALA A 259 -51.98 30.37 -12.02
N GLN A 260 -51.63 31.35 -12.86
CA GLN A 260 -50.80 31.15 -14.07
C GLN A 260 -49.35 30.80 -13.69
N ALA A 261 -48.82 31.41 -12.64
CA ALA A 261 -47.52 31.10 -12.05
C ALA A 261 -47.55 29.74 -11.33
N GLN A 262 -48.65 29.37 -10.69
CA GLN A 262 -48.86 28.04 -10.13
C GLN A 262 -48.95 26.99 -11.24
N VAL A 263 -49.65 27.26 -12.34
CA VAL A 263 -49.68 26.39 -13.53
C VAL A 263 -48.29 26.27 -14.14
N ALA A 264 -47.55 27.36 -14.33
CA ALA A 264 -46.19 27.33 -14.86
C ALA A 264 -45.18 26.65 -13.91
N SER A 265 -45.33 26.85 -12.60
CA SER A 265 -44.56 26.18 -11.55
C SER A 265 -44.85 24.68 -11.51
N THR A 266 -46.13 24.29 -11.66
CA THR A 266 -46.57 22.89 -11.65
C THR A 266 -46.20 22.18 -12.97
N ASP A 267 -46.29 22.85 -14.12
CA ASP A 267 -45.77 22.36 -15.41
C ASP A 267 -44.24 22.18 -15.37
N LYS A 268 -43.50 23.14 -14.78
CA LYS A 268 -42.07 23.00 -14.53
C LYS A 268 -41.78 21.84 -13.58
N MET A 269 -42.51 21.70 -12.47
CA MET A 269 -42.38 20.59 -11.53
C MET A 269 -42.63 19.24 -12.21
N ILE A 270 -43.66 19.13 -13.04
CA ILE A 270 -43.97 17.92 -13.82
C ILE A 270 -42.83 17.59 -14.80
N LYS A 271 -42.21 18.60 -15.44
CA LYS A 271 -41.04 18.42 -16.31
C LYS A 271 -39.79 18.00 -15.53
N ASP A 272 -39.52 18.65 -14.41
CA ASP A 272 -38.40 18.34 -13.51
C ASP A 272 -38.54 16.92 -12.90
N LEU A 273 -39.76 16.49 -12.55
CA LEU A 273 -40.06 15.13 -12.09
C LEU A 273 -39.98 14.09 -13.22
N THR A 274 -40.41 14.44 -14.44
CA THR A 274 -40.25 13.57 -15.62
C THR A 274 -38.78 13.33 -15.94
N ALA A 275 -37.95 14.37 -15.84
CA ALA A 275 -36.50 14.26 -15.99
C ALA A 275 -35.89 13.38 -14.88
N GLN A 276 -36.30 13.57 -13.62
CA GLN A 276 -35.86 12.72 -12.50
C GLN A 276 -36.23 11.24 -12.69
N ILE A 277 -37.46 10.93 -13.12
CA ILE A 277 -37.87 9.55 -13.44
C ILE A 277 -37.01 8.98 -14.56
N THR A 278 -36.79 9.74 -15.64
CA THR A 278 -35.94 9.30 -16.77
C THR A 278 -34.51 9.01 -16.31
N THR A 279 -33.94 9.86 -15.45
CA THR A 279 -32.63 9.64 -14.84
C THR A 279 -32.62 8.43 -13.91
N ALA A 280 -33.66 8.23 -13.10
CA ALA A 280 -33.78 7.09 -12.20
C ALA A 280 -33.97 5.75 -12.96
N GLU A 281 -34.66 5.73 -14.09
CA GLU A 281 -34.81 4.56 -14.97
C GLU A 281 -33.47 4.21 -15.64
N GLN A 282 -32.66 5.21 -16.05
CA GLN A 282 -31.29 5.00 -16.55
C GLN A 282 -30.33 4.51 -15.46
N GLN A 283 -30.39 5.10 -14.25
CA GLN A 283 -29.61 4.67 -13.09
C GLN A 283 -29.99 3.25 -12.66
N LYS A 284 -31.28 2.90 -12.62
CA LYS A 284 -31.74 1.54 -12.33
C LYS A 284 -31.24 0.55 -13.37
N THR A 285 -31.32 0.88 -14.66
CA THR A 285 -30.87 -0.01 -15.74
C THR A 285 -29.36 -0.29 -15.66
N SER A 286 -28.56 0.73 -15.37
CA SER A 286 -27.10 0.59 -15.20
C SER A 286 -26.75 -0.17 -13.91
N GLN A 287 -27.40 0.13 -12.77
CA GLN A 287 -27.24 -0.62 -11.52
C GLN A 287 -27.65 -2.09 -11.65
N GLN A 288 -28.75 -2.39 -12.36
CA GLN A 288 -29.22 -3.76 -12.57
C GLN A 288 -28.30 -4.55 -13.52
N THR A 289 -27.59 -3.85 -14.43
CA THR A 289 -26.51 -4.43 -15.23
C THR A 289 -25.26 -4.71 -14.37
N ALA A 290 -24.85 -3.77 -13.52
CA ALA A 290 -23.73 -3.95 -12.59
C ALA A 290 -23.98 -5.11 -11.61
N LEU A 291 -25.19 -5.18 -11.03
CA LEU A 291 -25.64 -6.28 -10.20
C LEU A 291 -25.54 -7.64 -10.93
N THR A 292 -26.06 -7.72 -12.15
CA THR A 292 -26.00 -8.94 -12.98
C THR A 292 -24.56 -9.38 -13.27
N ASN A 293 -23.61 -8.44 -13.36
CA ASN A 293 -22.19 -8.75 -13.53
C ASN A 293 -21.53 -9.20 -12.23
N HIS A 294 -21.82 -8.54 -11.10
CA HIS A 294 -21.29 -8.95 -9.79
C HIS A 294 -21.80 -10.35 -9.38
N GLU A 295 -23.09 -10.65 -9.59
CA GLU A 295 -23.68 -11.97 -9.28
C GLU A 295 -23.04 -13.11 -10.08
N LYS A 296 -22.47 -12.82 -11.25
CA LYS A 296 -21.68 -13.78 -12.04
C LYS A 296 -20.19 -13.80 -11.64
N ALA A 297 -19.63 -12.65 -11.26
CA ALA A 297 -18.23 -12.53 -10.86
C ALA A 297 -17.94 -13.18 -9.50
N VAL A 298 -18.79 -12.98 -8.49
CA VAL A 298 -18.59 -13.52 -7.13
C VAL A 298 -18.33 -15.04 -7.08
N PRO A 299 -19.13 -15.92 -7.71
CA PRO A 299 -18.83 -17.36 -7.71
C PRO A 299 -17.53 -17.71 -8.44
N MET A 300 -17.10 -16.90 -9.42
CA MET A 300 -15.79 -17.06 -10.08
C MET A 300 -14.64 -16.64 -9.17
N LEU A 301 -14.80 -15.56 -8.38
CA LEU A 301 -13.83 -15.13 -7.36
C LEU A 301 -13.71 -16.14 -6.23
N LEU A 302 -14.83 -16.67 -5.71
CA LEU A 302 -14.81 -17.74 -4.69
C LEU A 302 -14.13 -19.00 -5.23
N ALA A 303 -14.41 -19.38 -6.48
CA ALA A 303 -13.69 -20.46 -7.12
C ALA A 303 -12.21 -20.14 -7.40
N ALA A 304 -11.80 -18.87 -7.54
CA ALA A 304 -10.39 -18.49 -7.63
C ALA A 304 -9.68 -18.56 -6.26
N VAL A 305 -10.37 -18.16 -5.18
CA VAL A 305 -9.90 -18.30 -3.79
C VAL A 305 -9.54 -19.75 -3.48
N GLU A 306 -10.42 -20.71 -3.76
CA GLU A 306 -10.14 -22.13 -3.44
C GLU A 306 -8.98 -22.71 -4.27
N GLN A 307 -8.74 -22.19 -5.47
CA GLN A 307 -7.62 -22.59 -6.32
C GLN A 307 -6.30 -21.98 -5.84
N ALA A 308 -6.31 -20.71 -5.42
CA ALA A 308 -5.17 -20.08 -4.76
C ALA A 308 -4.86 -20.73 -3.40
N LYS A 309 -5.88 -21.18 -2.64
CA LYS A 309 -5.71 -21.98 -1.41
C LYS A 309 -5.08 -23.34 -1.72
N ALA A 310 -5.51 -24.04 -2.78
CA ALA A 310 -4.91 -25.30 -3.20
C ALA A 310 -3.42 -25.13 -3.57
N ALA A 311 -3.06 -24.05 -4.27
CA ALA A 311 -1.67 -23.69 -4.54
C ALA A 311 -0.89 -23.38 -3.25
N SER A 312 -1.48 -22.63 -2.31
CA SER A 312 -0.86 -22.30 -1.02
C SER A 312 -0.65 -23.54 -0.15
N ALA A 313 -1.56 -24.51 -0.19
CA ALA A 313 -1.42 -25.79 0.51
C ALA A 313 -0.30 -26.67 -0.09
N ALA A 314 -0.04 -26.55 -1.40
CA ALA A 314 1.10 -27.18 -2.06
C ALA A 314 2.43 -26.45 -1.78
N LEU A 315 2.41 -25.12 -1.59
CA LEU A 315 3.58 -24.29 -1.28
C LEU A 315 3.39 -23.52 0.06
N PRO A 316 3.35 -24.19 1.23
CA PRO A 316 2.95 -23.59 2.50
C PRO A 316 3.96 -22.57 3.09
N ALA A 317 5.13 -22.40 2.47
CA ALA A 317 6.11 -21.36 2.81
C ALA A 317 6.03 -20.13 1.88
N ASP A 318 5.10 -20.12 0.90
CA ASP A 318 4.96 -19.02 -0.07
C ASP A 318 4.02 -17.93 0.47
N GLU A 319 4.62 -16.92 1.10
CA GLU A 319 3.89 -15.76 1.63
C GLU A 319 3.25 -14.88 0.53
N GLN A 320 3.73 -14.96 -0.73
CA GLN A 320 3.12 -14.21 -1.83
C GLN A 320 1.78 -14.84 -2.23
N ILE A 321 1.73 -16.17 -2.39
CA ILE A 321 0.48 -16.88 -2.66
C ILE A 321 -0.51 -16.68 -1.50
N LYS A 322 -0.06 -16.72 -0.23
CA LYS A 322 -0.92 -16.43 0.94
C LYS A 322 -1.50 -15.01 0.91
N ALA A 323 -0.69 -14.00 0.59
CA ALA A 323 -1.17 -12.63 0.46
C ALA A 323 -2.24 -12.51 -0.64
N THR A 324 -2.05 -13.19 -1.78
CA THR A 324 -3.03 -13.24 -2.87
C THR A 324 -4.30 -14.01 -2.51
N VAL A 325 -4.22 -15.12 -1.75
CA VAL A 325 -5.41 -15.78 -1.17
C VAL A 325 -6.20 -14.80 -0.30
N SER A 326 -5.54 -14.09 0.61
CA SER A 326 -6.19 -13.11 1.47
C SER A 326 -6.82 -11.95 0.68
N GLY A 327 -6.14 -11.43 -0.34
CA GLY A 327 -6.67 -10.36 -1.19
C GLY A 327 -7.89 -10.79 -2.00
N LEU A 328 -7.86 -12.00 -2.58
CA LEU A 328 -9.00 -12.57 -3.29
C LEU A 328 -10.20 -12.79 -2.36
N GLN A 329 -9.97 -13.18 -1.10
CA GLN A 329 -11.04 -13.29 -0.10
C GLN A 329 -11.67 -11.93 0.21
N THR A 330 -10.85 -10.91 0.54
CA THR A 330 -11.33 -9.55 0.81
C THR A 330 -12.17 -9.00 -0.35
N VAL A 331 -11.73 -9.18 -1.59
CA VAL A 331 -12.46 -8.71 -2.78
C VAL A 331 -13.75 -9.52 -3.01
N ALA A 332 -13.74 -10.85 -2.80
CA ALA A 332 -14.95 -11.67 -2.92
C ALA A 332 -16.01 -11.32 -1.85
N GLU A 333 -15.58 -11.06 -0.61
CA GLU A 333 -16.43 -10.60 0.49
C GLU A 333 -16.98 -9.20 0.22
N ALA A 334 -16.15 -8.27 -0.24
CA ALA A 334 -16.58 -6.94 -0.67
C ALA A 334 -17.61 -7.01 -1.82
N LYS A 335 -17.37 -7.83 -2.86
CA LYS A 335 -18.33 -7.99 -3.96
C LYS A 335 -19.63 -8.67 -3.57
N THR A 336 -19.61 -9.53 -2.56
CA THR A 336 -20.83 -10.08 -1.96
C THR A 336 -21.66 -8.99 -1.27
N LYS A 337 -21.00 -8.05 -0.59
CA LYS A 337 -21.65 -6.88 0.03
C LYS A 337 -22.13 -5.83 -1.00
N ASP A 338 -21.38 -5.60 -2.07
CA ASP A 338 -21.78 -4.72 -3.18
C ASP A 338 -23.12 -5.18 -3.81
N ILE A 339 -23.34 -6.49 -3.92
CA ILE A 339 -24.60 -7.09 -4.39
C ILE A 339 -25.78 -6.72 -3.48
N GLU A 340 -25.58 -6.68 -2.16
CA GLU A 340 -26.62 -6.27 -1.21
C GLU A 340 -26.91 -4.76 -1.30
N SER A 341 -25.87 -3.92 -1.46
CA SER A 341 -26.03 -2.47 -1.63
C SER A 341 -26.80 -2.15 -2.92
N MET A 342 -26.39 -2.71 -4.06
CA MET A 342 -27.07 -2.49 -5.35
C MET A 342 -28.54 -2.95 -5.32
N LYS A 343 -28.87 -4.02 -4.59
CA LYS A 343 -30.27 -4.46 -4.40
C LYS A 343 -31.09 -3.45 -3.58
N GLN A 344 -30.50 -2.83 -2.55
CA GLN A 344 -31.14 -1.77 -1.78
C GLN A 344 -31.27 -0.47 -2.61
N GLU A 345 -30.25 -0.11 -3.39
CA GLU A 345 -30.24 1.07 -4.26
C GLU A 345 -31.28 0.97 -5.39
N ILE A 346 -31.43 -0.20 -6.04
CA ILE A 346 -32.49 -0.45 -7.02
C ILE A 346 -33.88 -0.32 -6.39
N ALA A 347 -34.09 -0.84 -5.18
CA ALA A 347 -35.35 -0.69 -4.45
C ALA A 347 -35.63 0.78 -4.04
N ALA A 348 -34.60 1.54 -3.69
CA ALA A 348 -34.71 2.98 -3.38
C ALA A 348 -35.02 3.81 -4.64
N LEU A 349 -34.46 3.46 -5.79
CA LEU A 349 -34.82 4.05 -7.09
C LEU A 349 -36.28 3.76 -7.45
N ASP A 350 -36.75 2.51 -7.25
CA ASP A 350 -38.17 2.17 -7.45
C ASP A 350 -39.11 2.96 -6.54
N GLN A 351 -38.78 3.13 -5.25
CA GLN A 351 -39.54 4.00 -4.35
C GLN A 351 -39.52 5.47 -4.79
N THR A 352 -38.39 5.96 -5.29
CA THR A 352 -38.24 7.34 -5.77
C THR A 352 -39.11 7.58 -7.01
N MET A 353 -39.11 6.64 -7.96
CA MET A 353 -39.97 6.70 -9.15
C MET A 353 -41.46 6.57 -8.79
N GLN A 354 -41.84 5.77 -7.79
CA GLN A 354 -43.23 5.72 -7.31
C GLN A 354 -43.67 7.04 -6.66
N LYS A 355 -42.83 7.64 -5.81
CA LYS A 355 -43.09 8.97 -5.21
C LYS A 355 -43.24 10.05 -6.28
N ALA A 356 -42.28 10.15 -7.21
CA ALA A 356 -42.34 11.09 -8.33
C ALA A 356 -43.59 10.91 -9.20
N LYS A 357 -44.03 9.66 -9.45
CA LYS A 357 -45.27 9.37 -10.20
C LYS A 357 -46.53 9.81 -9.41
N ALA A 358 -46.57 9.64 -8.09
CA ALA A 358 -47.66 10.13 -7.23
C ALA A 358 -47.66 11.68 -7.09
N GLU A 359 -46.49 12.31 -7.02
CA GLU A 359 -46.32 13.76 -7.02
C GLU A 359 -46.71 14.38 -8.37
N MET A 360 -46.38 13.76 -9.50
CA MET A 360 -46.88 14.15 -10.82
C MET A 360 -48.40 14.02 -10.94
N GLN A 361 -49.01 12.96 -10.39
CA GLN A 361 -50.47 12.82 -10.36
C GLN A 361 -51.12 13.92 -9.51
N THR A 362 -50.54 14.24 -8.35
CA THR A 362 -51.00 15.33 -7.47
C THR A 362 -50.85 16.69 -8.14
N GLY A 363 -49.71 16.93 -8.79
CA GLY A 363 -49.45 18.14 -9.58
C GLY A 363 -50.41 18.28 -10.76
N SER A 364 -50.73 17.18 -11.46
CA SER A 364 -51.72 17.20 -12.55
C SER A 364 -53.11 17.63 -12.05
N GLN A 365 -53.54 17.17 -10.87
CA GLN A 365 -54.77 17.60 -10.22
C GLN A 365 -54.72 19.08 -9.78
N GLN A 366 -53.61 19.52 -9.18
CA GLN A 366 -53.40 20.92 -8.81
C GLN A 366 -53.38 21.86 -10.02
N MET A 367 -52.78 21.44 -11.14
CA MET A 367 -52.76 22.20 -12.39
C MET A 367 -54.16 22.33 -12.99
N ALA A 368 -54.98 21.26 -12.97
CA ALA A 368 -56.37 21.31 -13.41
C ALA A 368 -57.21 22.26 -12.53
N ALA A 369 -57.07 22.18 -11.21
CA ALA A 369 -57.73 23.09 -10.28
C ALA A 369 -57.28 24.55 -10.46
N ALA A 370 -55.98 24.79 -10.67
CA ALA A 370 -55.45 26.12 -10.96
C ALA A 370 -55.92 26.68 -12.30
N GLN A 371 -56.13 25.83 -13.32
CA GLN A 371 -56.76 26.22 -14.59
C GLN A 371 -58.24 26.61 -14.40
N GLU A 372 -59.00 25.88 -13.56
CA GLU A 372 -60.38 26.23 -13.22
C GLU A 372 -60.46 27.56 -12.44
N VAL A 373 -59.55 27.78 -11.48
CA VAL A 373 -59.40 29.06 -10.77
C VAL A 373 -59.01 30.18 -11.73
N MET A 374 -58.09 29.95 -12.66
CA MET A 374 -57.67 30.94 -13.66
C MET A 374 -58.81 31.33 -14.61
N GLN A 375 -59.68 30.38 -15.00
CA GLN A 375 -60.87 30.67 -15.79
C GLN A 375 -61.86 31.56 -15.02
N LYS A 376 -62.21 31.18 -13.78
CA LYS A 376 -63.10 31.98 -12.91
C LYS A 376 -62.52 33.36 -12.59
N ALA A 377 -61.21 33.45 -12.36
CA ALA A 377 -60.51 34.71 -12.13
C ALA A 377 -60.49 35.59 -13.39
N ALA A 378 -60.40 35.03 -14.59
CA ALA A 378 -60.51 35.78 -15.85
C ALA A 378 -61.94 36.30 -16.08
N GLU A 379 -62.97 35.53 -15.74
CA GLU A 379 -64.37 35.99 -15.78
C GLU A 379 -64.64 37.10 -14.74
N MET A 380 -64.10 36.95 -13.52
CA MET A 380 -64.21 37.96 -12.47
C MET A 380 -63.43 39.23 -12.81
N ALA A 381 -62.21 39.11 -13.35
CA ALA A 381 -61.41 40.25 -13.82
C ALA A 381 -62.08 40.97 -14.99
N LYS A 382 -62.69 40.25 -15.94
CA LYS A 382 -63.50 40.83 -17.02
C LYS A 382 -64.70 41.62 -16.49
N THR A 383 -65.34 41.13 -15.44
CA THR A 383 -66.46 41.80 -14.76
C THR A 383 -65.98 43.06 -14.02
N LEU A 384 -64.98 42.93 -13.15
CA LEU A 384 -64.40 44.05 -12.37
C LEU A 384 -63.81 45.14 -13.27
N THR A 385 -63.23 44.78 -14.44
CA THR A 385 -62.70 45.76 -15.41
C THR A 385 -63.79 46.73 -15.88
N ALA A 386 -65.01 46.24 -16.08
CA ALA A 386 -66.16 47.06 -16.47
C ALA A 386 -66.65 47.97 -15.33
N GLU A 387 -66.37 47.62 -14.06
CA GLU A 387 -66.72 48.40 -12.87
C GLU A 387 -65.63 49.44 -12.50
N THR A 388 -64.35 49.17 -12.79
CA THR A 388 -63.24 50.07 -12.39
C THR A 388 -63.15 51.36 -13.22
N ALA A 389 -63.59 51.36 -14.47
CA ALA A 389 -63.49 52.53 -15.34
C ALA A 389 -64.14 53.82 -14.76
N PRO A 390 -65.41 53.82 -14.28
CA PRO A 390 -66.02 55.01 -13.66
C PRO A 390 -65.44 55.40 -12.28
N LEU A 391 -64.64 54.54 -11.63
CA LEU A 391 -63.96 54.87 -10.36
C LEU A 391 -62.64 55.60 -10.58
N GLN A 392 -61.94 55.34 -11.70
CA GLN A 392 -60.63 55.92 -11.97
C GLN A 392 -60.70 57.43 -12.33
N GLU A 393 -61.82 57.89 -12.86
CA GLU A 393 -62.12 59.33 -13.01
C GLU A 393 -62.20 60.03 -11.64
N GLN A 394 -62.82 59.39 -10.64
CA GLN A 394 -62.95 59.93 -9.28
C GLN A 394 -61.60 59.94 -8.55
N ALA A 395 -60.80 58.89 -8.71
CA ALA A 395 -59.44 58.81 -8.17
C ALA A 395 -58.53 59.95 -8.67
N THR A 396 -58.63 60.26 -9.97
CA THR A 396 -57.80 61.30 -10.60
C THR A 396 -58.12 62.69 -10.05
N ALA A 397 -59.39 62.95 -9.70
CA ALA A 397 -59.80 64.19 -9.02
C ALA A 397 -59.20 64.34 -7.61
N ALA A 398 -58.94 63.22 -6.90
CA ALA A 398 -58.34 63.23 -5.57
C ALA A 398 -56.80 63.22 -5.57
N ALA A 399 -56.15 62.64 -6.58
CA ALA A 399 -54.70 62.75 -6.75
C ALA A 399 -54.25 64.22 -6.95
N ALA A 400 -55.11 65.04 -7.57
CA ALA A 400 -54.91 66.49 -7.65
C ALA A 400 -54.94 67.20 -6.28
N GLU A 401 -55.55 66.61 -5.24
CA GLU A 401 -55.51 67.11 -3.86
C GLU A 401 -54.22 66.68 -3.13
N PHE A 402 -53.69 65.47 -3.37
CA PHE A 402 -52.34 65.12 -2.87
C PHE A 402 -51.27 65.97 -3.55
N ALA A 403 -51.40 66.27 -4.84
CA ALA A 403 -50.48 67.22 -5.51
C ALA A 403 -50.52 68.62 -4.86
N LYS A 404 -51.70 69.11 -4.43
CA LYS A 404 -51.78 70.33 -3.60
C LYS A 404 -51.05 70.18 -2.26
N ALA A 405 -50.98 68.97 -1.69
CA ALA A 405 -50.37 68.70 -0.40
C ALA A 405 -48.85 68.42 -0.46
N GLU A 406 -48.35 67.79 -1.53
CA GLU A 406 -46.92 67.71 -1.82
C GLU A 406 -46.39 69.11 -2.21
N GLU A 407 -47.18 69.91 -2.94
CA GLU A 407 -46.91 71.33 -3.13
C GLU A 407 -47.02 72.11 -1.80
N GLN A 408 -47.78 71.65 -0.79
CA GLN A 408 -47.71 72.20 0.58
C GLN A 408 -46.47 71.76 1.35
N VAL A 409 -45.96 70.53 1.18
CA VAL A 409 -44.66 70.09 1.73
C VAL A 409 -43.52 70.85 1.05
N ARG A 410 -43.62 71.10 -0.25
CA ARG A 410 -42.69 71.95 -1.00
C ARG A 410 -42.84 73.42 -0.64
N GLN A 411 -44.04 73.89 -0.31
CA GLN A 411 -44.24 75.18 0.37
C GLN A 411 -43.76 75.14 1.83
N ALA A 412 -43.59 73.99 2.48
CA ALA A 412 -43.02 73.89 3.82
C ALA A 412 -41.48 73.89 3.77
N GLU A 413 -40.88 73.17 2.82
CA GLU A 413 -39.46 73.34 2.45
C GLU A 413 -39.20 74.78 2.00
N ALA A 414 -40.07 75.37 1.17
CA ALA A 414 -39.94 76.76 0.73
C ALA A 414 -40.38 77.79 1.79
N VAL A 415 -41.11 77.42 2.85
CA VAL A 415 -41.32 78.27 4.05
C VAL A 415 -40.15 78.15 5.02
N VAL A 416 -39.46 77.00 5.06
CA VAL A 416 -38.16 76.82 5.74
C VAL A 416 -37.06 77.58 4.99
N GLU A 417 -37.04 77.52 3.67
CA GLU A 417 -36.09 78.27 2.83
C GLU A 417 -36.46 79.76 2.80
N ALA A 418 -37.74 80.12 2.76
CA ALA A 418 -38.18 81.50 3.05
C ALA A 418 -37.88 81.92 4.49
N ARG A 419 -37.68 81.00 5.45
CA ARG A 419 -37.13 81.32 6.78
C ARG A 419 -35.63 81.59 6.73
N ARG A 420 -34.87 80.87 5.90
CA ARG A 420 -33.47 81.22 5.56
C ARG A 420 -33.37 82.53 4.77
N GLU A 421 -34.35 82.86 3.94
CA GLU A 421 -34.44 84.12 3.19
C GLU A 421 -34.91 85.29 4.07
N GLN A 422 -35.84 85.09 5.01
CA GLN A 422 -36.34 86.12 5.94
C GLN A 422 -35.33 86.41 7.07
N ILE A 423 -34.38 85.49 7.32
CA ILE A 423 -33.17 85.74 8.13
C ILE A 423 -32.08 86.50 7.32
N ARG A 424 -32.26 86.71 6.01
CA ARG A 424 -31.25 87.41 5.18
C ARG A 424 -31.18 88.93 5.39
N PRO A 425 -32.27 89.67 5.68
CA PRO A 425 -32.18 91.09 6.06
C PRO A 425 -31.79 91.32 7.53
N THR A 426 -32.21 90.44 8.44
CA THR A 426 -31.80 90.45 9.86
C THR A 426 -30.97 89.20 10.14
N LEU A 427 -29.63 89.25 10.14
CA LEU A 427 -28.79 90.38 10.56
C LEU A 427 -27.76 90.81 9.51
N GLN A 428 -28.18 91.59 8.50
CA GLN A 428 -27.26 92.50 7.78
C GLN A 428 -26.91 93.74 8.62
N LEU A 429 -26.53 93.53 9.89
CA LEU A 429 -26.05 94.57 10.80
C LEU A 429 -24.55 94.88 10.57
N THR A 430 -24.17 94.91 9.29
CA THR A 430 -22.87 95.27 8.72
C THR A 430 -23.07 96.09 7.43
N GLN A 431 -24.03 97.03 7.47
CA GLN A 431 -23.59 98.40 7.77
C GLN A 431 -23.68 98.56 9.30
N SER A 432 -22.69 99.09 10.03
CA SER A 432 -21.42 99.73 9.61
C SER A 432 -20.51 98.88 8.72
#